data_AF-A0A953LNM2-F1
#
_entry.id   AF-A0A953LNM2-F1
#
_cell.length_a   1.000
_cell.length_b   1.000
_cell.length_c   1.000
_cell.angle_alpha   90.00
_cell.angle_beta   90.00
_cell.angle_gamma   90.00
#
_symmetry.space_group_name_H-M   'P 1'
#
loop_
_entity.id
_entity.type
_entity.pdbx_description
1 polymer ?
#
loop_
_entity_poly.entity_id
_entity_poly.type
_entity_poly.pdbx_seq_one_letter_code
_entity_poly.pdbx_strand_id
1 'polypeptide(L)' 'MRATNPHTDHTVSTYCYQCVAGPDLLKIRIEDGIATEIQPNFKAAKIHPAGGKVCVKAFGLVQKVYNPHRILHPMKRT' A
#
# COMPACT_ATOMS: atom_id res chain seq x y z
N MET A 1 -3.05 -8.28 -33.03
CA MET A 1 -3.01 -9.09 -31.79
C MET A 1 -2.08 -8.39 -30.81
N ARG A 2 -2.56 -7.96 -29.63
CA ARG A 2 -1.68 -7.40 -28.59
C ARG A 2 -0.95 -8.57 -27.92
N ALA A 3 0.38 -8.50 -27.84
CA ALA A 3 1.16 -9.45 -27.07
C ALA A 3 0.72 -9.36 -25.60
N THR A 4 0.36 -10.49 -24.99
CA THR A 4 0.08 -10.58 -23.55
C THR A 4 1.40 -10.58 -22.81
N ASN A 5 1.62 -9.55 -21.98
CA ASN A 5 2.75 -9.54 -21.06
C ASN A 5 2.58 -10.70 -20.06
N PRO A 6 3.68 -11.32 -19.58
CA PRO A 6 3.58 -12.36 -18.55
C PRO A 6 3.00 -11.77 -17.26
N HIS A 7 2.07 -12.51 -16.65
CA HIS A 7 1.51 -12.12 -15.35
C HIS A 7 2.59 -12.18 -14.26
N THR A 8 2.64 -11.17 -13.41
CA THR A 8 3.57 -11.05 -12.29
C THR A 8 2.82 -10.81 -10.98
N ASP A 9 3.14 -11.58 -9.95
CA ASP A 9 2.57 -11.41 -8.60
C ASP A 9 3.70 -11.51 -7.56
N HIS A 10 3.79 -10.49 -6.71
CA HIS A 10 4.77 -10.45 -5.63
C HIS A 10 4.32 -9.56 -4.49
N THR A 11 5.02 -9.64 -3.36
CA THR A 11 4.71 -8.86 -2.17
C THR A 11 5.90 -8.03 -1.72
N VAL A 12 5.68 -6.75 -1.44
CA VAL A 12 6.70 -5.83 -0.91
C VAL A 12 6.36 -5.43 0.52
N SER A 13 7.38 -5.30 1.37
CA SER A 13 7.23 -4.79 2.74
C SER A 13 7.47 -3.29 2.78
N THR A 14 6.61 -2.55 3.46
CA THR A 14 6.77 -1.11 3.71
C THR A 14 6.09 -0.74 5.04
N TYR A 15 5.97 0.55 5.35
CA TYR A 15 5.30 1.04 6.54
C TYR A 15 4.17 2.03 6.19
N CYS A 16 3.17 2.09 7.05
CA CYS A 16 2.07 3.03 6.92
C CYS A 16 2.55 4.47 7.18
N TYR A 17 2.06 5.41 6.36
CA TYR A 17 2.37 6.85 6.47
C TYR A 17 1.13 7.70 6.79
N GLN A 18 0.05 7.10 7.29
CA GLN A 18 -1.23 7.79 7.51
C GLN A 18 -1.30 8.60 8.82
N CYS A 19 -0.39 8.36 9.77
CA CYS A 19 -0.31 9.09 11.03
C CYS A 19 1.07 8.92 11.67
N VAL A 20 1.33 9.64 12.76
CA VAL A 20 2.61 9.62 13.49
C VAL A 20 2.73 8.49 14.51
N ALA A 21 1.66 7.75 14.80
CA ALA A 21 1.67 6.66 15.78
C ALA A 21 2.43 5.40 15.33
N GLY A 22 3.13 5.47 14.18
CA GLY A 22 3.84 4.35 13.57
C GLY A 22 5.21 4.04 14.20
N PRO A 23 5.94 3.05 13.64
CA PRO A 23 5.74 2.47 12.31
C PRO A 23 4.82 1.23 12.29
N ASP A 24 3.67 1.34 11.62
CA ASP A 24 2.81 0.20 11.26
C ASP A 24 3.43 -0.53 10.06
N LEU A 25 4.06 -1.69 10.30
CA LEU A 25 4.73 -2.49 9.28
C LEU A 25 3.70 -3.31 8.50
N LEU A 26 3.68 -3.14 7.18
CA LEU A 26 2.68 -3.73 6.29
C LEU A 26 3.33 -4.40 5.08
N LYS A 27 2.52 -5.21 4.40
CA LYS A 27 2.83 -5.83 3.12
C LYS A 27 1.85 -5.37 2.07
N ILE A 28 2.32 -5.25 0.83
CA ILE A 28 1.52 -4.86 -0.33
C ILE A 28 1.61 -5.96 -1.36
N ARG A 29 0.48 -6.54 -1.79
CA ARG A 29 0.44 -7.43 -2.96
C ARG A 29 0.44 -6.58 -4.23
N ILE A 30 1.29 -6.95 -5.18
CA ILE A 30 1.48 -6.25 -6.44
C ILE A 30 1.24 -7.25 -7.57
N GLU A 31 0.19 -7.00 -8.33
CA GLU A 31 -0.19 -7.77 -9.52
C GLU A 31 0.07 -6.91 -10.76
N ASP A 32 0.90 -7.39 -11.68
CA ASP A 32 1.21 -6.71 -12.95
C ASP A 32 1.67 -5.25 -12.76
N GLY A 33 2.43 -5.01 -11.68
CA GLY A 33 2.93 -3.69 -11.30
C GLY A 33 1.91 -2.78 -10.60
N ILE A 34 0.70 -3.28 -10.32
CA ILE A 34 -0.39 -2.56 -9.66
C ILE A 34 -0.53 -3.06 -8.23
N ALA A 35 -0.57 -2.15 -7.25
CA ALA A 35 -0.81 -2.51 -5.85
C ALA A 35 -2.29 -2.86 -5.66
N THR A 36 -2.61 -4.11 -5.35
CA THR A 36 -4.01 -4.58 -5.27
C THR A 36 -4.51 -4.76 -3.84
N GLU A 37 -3.61 -5.08 -2.89
CA GLU A 37 -4.00 -5.42 -1.53
C GLU A 37 -2.99 -4.95 -0.48
N ILE A 38 -3.50 -4.53 0.69
CA ILE A 38 -2.69 -4.25 1.89
C ILE A 38 -2.92 -5.35 2.92
N GLN A 39 -1.84 -5.87 3.48
CA GLN A 39 -1.86 -6.89 4.53
C GLN A 39 -0.98 -6.49 5.73
N PRO A 40 -1.31 -6.95 6.95
CA PRO A 40 -0.39 -6.85 8.08
C PRO A 40 0.94 -7.58 7.84
N ASN A 41 2.04 -7.08 8.39
CA ASN A 41 3.33 -7.77 8.34
C ASN A 41 3.59 -8.57 9.62
N PHE A 42 3.03 -9.78 9.71
CA PHE A 42 3.21 -10.67 10.86
C PHE A 42 4.65 -11.16 11.07
N LYS A 43 5.58 -10.95 10.11
CA LYS A 43 7.01 -11.18 10.37
C LYS A 43 7.54 -10.29 11.49
N ALA A 44 6.91 -9.14 11.73
CA ALA A 44 7.25 -8.23 12.81
C ALA A 44 6.51 -8.54 14.12
N ALA A 45 5.75 -9.63 14.22
CA ALA A 45 4.88 -9.88 15.37
C ALA A 45 5.59 -9.93 16.73
N LYS A 46 6.87 -10.33 16.75
CA LYS A 46 7.67 -10.39 17.98
C LYS A 46 8.25 -9.04 18.42
N ILE A 47 8.30 -8.05 17.52
CA ILE A 47 8.96 -6.74 17.77
C ILE A 47 7.98 -5.56 17.74
N HIS A 48 6.88 -5.68 16.98
CA HIS A 48 5.90 -4.63 16.82
C HIS A 48 4.84 -4.73 17.94
N PRO A 49 4.52 -3.63 18.63
CA PRO A 49 3.66 -3.66 19.82
C PRO A 49 2.23 -4.18 19.55
N ALA A 50 1.74 -4.10 18.32
CA ALA A 50 0.44 -4.64 17.93
C ALA A 50 0.52 -6.04 17.30
N GLY A 51 1.66 -6.74 17.45
CA GLY A 51 1.85 -8.07 16.87
C GLY A 51 1.93 -8.06 15.34
N GLY A 52 2.42 -6.96 14.74
CA GLY A 52 2.52 -6.80 13.28
C GLY A 52 1.18 -6.47 12.59
N LYS A 53 0.13 -6.24 13.39
CA LYS A 53 -1.17 -5.74 12.91
C LYS A 53 -1.06 -4.28 12.48
N VAL A 54 -2.02 -3.84 11.67
CA VAL A 54 -2.18 -2.44 11.24
C VAL A 54 -3.59 -1.95 11.55
N CYS A 55 -3.75 -0.64 11.76
CA CYS A 55 -5.07 -0.06 11.97
C CYS A 55 -5.90 0.01 10.68
N VAL A 56 -7.20 0.28 10.80
CA VAL A 56 -8.15 0.35 9.67
C VAL A 56 -7.74 1.33 8.57
N LYS A 57 -6.99 2.39 8.91
CA LYS A 57 -6.53 3.40 7.96
C LYS A 57 -5.57 2.82 6.92
N ALA A 58 -4.77 1.82 7.29
CA ALA A 58 -3.79 1.21 6.39
C ALA A 58 -4.48 0.49 5.22
N PHE A 59 -5.60 -0.20 5.46
CA PHE A 59 -6.35 -0.87 4.40
C PHE A 59 -6.93 0.10 3.36
N GLY A 60 -7.17 1.35 3.74
CA GLY A 60 -7.62 2.40 2.81
C GLY A 60 -6.54 2.96 1.87
N LEU A 61 -5.26 2.55 2.01
CA LEU A 61 -4.16 3.10 1.21
C LEU A 61 -4.33 2.87 -0.30
N VAL A 62 -4.75 1.67 -0.71
CA VAL A 62 -5.00 1.36 -2.13
C VAL A 62 -6.06 2.31 -2.71
N GLN A 63 -7.15 2.55 -1.98
CA GLN A 63 -8.21 3.46 -2.40
C GLN A 63 -7.74 4.93 -2.47
N LYS A 64 -6.81 5.34 -1.59
CA LYS A 64 -6.20 6.68 -1.65
C LYS A 64 -5.26 6.84 -2.84
N VAL A 65 -4.49 5.80 -3.17
CA VAL A 65 -3.57 5.79 -4.32
C VAL A 65 -4.33 5.85 -5.64
N TYR A 66 -5.43 5.11 -5.76
CA TYR A 66 -6.24 5.03 -6.99
C TYR A 66 -7.53 5.87 -6.93
N ASN A 67 -7.54 6.94 -6.13
CA ASN A 67 -8.67 7.85 -6.07
C ASN A 67 -8.86 8.57 -7.43
N PRO A 68 -10.07 8.57 -8.02
CA PRO A 68 -10.32 9.24 -9.31
C PRO A 68 -10.09 10.76 -9.28
N HIS A 69 -10.08 11.36 -8.09
CA HIS A 69 -9.79 12.78 -7.88
C HIS A 69 -8.32 13.06 -7.55
N ARG A 70 -7.41 12.10 -7.80
CA ARG A 70 -5.97 12.29 -7.56
C ARG A 70 -5.42 13.36 -8.50
N ILE A 71 -4.79 14.38 -7.93
CA ILE A 71 -4.10 15.43 -8.69
C ILE A 71 -2.91 14.81 -9.44
N LEU A 72 -2.89 14.95 -10.77
CA LEU A 72 -1.87 14.38 -11.64
C LEU A 72 -0.83 15.40 -12.11
N HIS A 73 -1.13 16.69 -11.99
CA HIS A 73 -0.30 17.78 -12.50
C HIS A 73 -0.21 18.92 -11.48
N PRO A 74 0.88 19.69 -11.46
CA PRO A 74 0.99 20.89 -10.64
C PRO A 74 -0.16 21.88 -10.92
N MET A 75 -0.66 22.54 -9.87
CA MET A 75 -1.74 23.54 -9.97
C MET A 75 -1.19 24.94 -9.63
N LYS A 76 -1.57 25.96 -10.40
CA LYS A 76 -1.24 27.38 -10.15
C LYS A 76 -2.49 28.09 -9.64
N ARG A 77 -2.37 28.80 -8.51
CA ARG A 77 -3.44 29.68 -8.01
C ARG A 77 -3.51 30.94 -8.88
N THR A 78 -4.70 31.25 -9.38
CA THR A 78 -5.02 32.52 -10.06
C THR A 78 -5.45 33.58 -9.06
#